data_AF-A0A9P7T5A1-F1
#
_entry.id   AF-A0A9P7T5A1-F1
#
_cell.length_a   1.000
_cell.length_b   1.000
_cell.length_c   1.000
_cell.angle_alpha   90.00
_cell.angle_beta   90.00
_cell.angle_gamma   90.00
#
_symmetry.space_group_name_H-M   'P 1'
#
loop_
_entity.id
_entity.type
_entity.pdbx_description
1 polymer ?
#
loop_
_entity_poly.entity_id
_entity_poly.type
_entity_poly.pdbx_seq_one_letter_code
_entity_poly.pdbx_strand_id
1 'polypeptide(L)'
;MSTREATPPPTPVPAPMIPSRKALTFNHIFDGDKTIFKSWHTAIISKLNSDSAFIGNYEQQSCYMNETLSMKIRQRVALEYINGSAVNYNPAYLLEYLERIYSDAKAADRARISWTPEGKETA
;
A
#
# COMPACT_ATOMS: atom_id res chain seq x y z
N MET A 1 31.36 -16.50 62.42
CA MET A 1 30.08 -16.68 61.68
C MET A 1 29.94 -15.48 60.76
N SER A 2 30.19 -15.63 59.46
CA SER A 2 30.11 -14.53 58.49
C SER A 2 28.73 -14.52 57.83
N THR A 3 27.99 -13.45 58.06
CA THR A 3 26.67 -13.20 57.46
C THR A 3 26.87 -12.81 56.00
N ARG A 4 26.36 -13.63 55.06
CA ARG A 4 26.28 -13.27 53.64
C ARG A 4 25.16 -12.24 53.47
N GLU A 5 25.54 -11.04 53.05
CA GLU A 5 24.62 -9.98 52.62
C GLU A 5 23.89 -10.45 51.34
N ALA A 6 22.56 -10.47 51.39
CA ALA A 6 21.72 -10.89 50.27
C ALA A 6 21.49 -9.70 49.33
N THR A 7 21.93 -9.82 48.08
CA THR A 7 21.69 -8.84 47.02
C THR A 7 20.19 -8.67 46.78
N PRO A 8 19.65 -7.44 46.73
CA PRO A 8 18.23 -7.22 46.44
C PRO A 8 17.88 -7.69 45.02
N PRO A 9 16.66 -8.22 44.79
CA PRO A 9 16.23 -8.68 43.48
C PRO A 9 16.17 -7.51 42.48
N PRO A 10 16.47 -7.74 41.18
CA PRO A 10 16.40 -6.69 40.17
C PRO A 10 14.96 -6.18 40.02
N THR A 11 14.79 -4.86 40.11
CA THR A 11 13.53 -4.17 39.87
C THR A 11 13.09 -4.41 38.42
N PRO A 12 11.84 -4.84 38.15
CA PRO A 12 11.35 -4.97 36.78
C PRO A 12 11.32 -3.60 36.13
N VAL A 13 12.09 -3.44 35.04
CA VAL A 13 12.04 -2.26 34.18
C VAL A 13 10.68 -2.27 33.48
N PRO A 14 9.86 -1.20 33.58
CA PRO A 14 8.62 -1.12 32.83
C PRO A 14 8.94 -1.19 31.33
N ALA A 15 8.31 -2.13 30.61
CA ALA A 15 8.45 -2.21 29.17
C ALA A 15 8.05 -0.86 28.56
N PRO A 16 8.79 -0.34 27.58
CA PRO A 16 8.40 0.89 26.90
C PRO A 16 6.99 0.67 26.30
N MET A 17 6.01 1.42 26.80
CA MET A 17 4.68 1.48 26.18
C MET A 17 4.89 2.01 24.76
N ILE A 18 4.79 1.12 23.77
CA ILE A 18 4.80 1.50 22.36
C ILE A 18 3.65 2.49 22.17
N PRO A 19 3.90 3.73 21.71
CA PRO A 19 2.84 4.67 21.45
C PRO A 19 1.82 4.04 20.50
N SER A 20 0.56 3.98 20.91
CA SER A 20 -0.53 3.55 20.05
C SER A 20 -0.64 4.55 18.89
N ARG A 21 -0.10 4.18 17.72
CA ARG A 21 -0.12 5.02 16.52
C ARG A 21 -1.54 5.00 15.96
N LYS A 22 -2.15 6.18 15.79
CA LYS A 22 -3.40 6.32 15.03
C LYS A 22 -3.12 6.03 13.56
N ALA A 23 -4.01 5.29 12.89
CA ALA A 23 -3.92 5.09 11.44
C ALA A 23 -3.81 6.43 10.71
N LEU A 24 -2.91 6.52 9.74
CA LEU A 24 -2.75 7.71 8.93
C LEU A 24 -4.02 7.96 8.10
N THR A 25 -4.64 9.14 8.18
CA THR A 25 -5.79 9.44 7.32
C THR A 25 -5.36 9.41 5.85
N PHE A 26 -6.01 8.58 5.04
CA PHE A 26 -5.74 8.48 3.60
C PHE A 26 -6.85 9.22 2.84
N ASN A 27 -6.54 10.40 2.32
CA ASN A 27 -7.52 11.27 1.66
C ASN A 27 -7.52 11.16 0.13
N HIS A 28 -6.93 10.11 -0.44
CA HIS A 28 -6.78 9.96 -1.89
C HIS A 28 -7.82 8.99 -2.45
N ILE A 29 -8.95 9.54 -2.91
CA ILE A 29 -9.95 8.77 -3.67
C ILE A 29 -9.52 8.68 -5.13
N PHE A 30 -9.43 7.47 -5.67
CA PHE A 30 -9.16 7.26 -7.09
C PHE A 30 -10.45 7.22 -7.92
N ASP A 31 -10.55 8.13 -8.88
CA ASP A 31 -11.72 8.31 -9.73
C ASP A 31 -11.59 7.67 -11.12
N GLY A 32 -10.40 7.19 -11.46
CA GLY A 32 -10.09 6.61 -12.77
C GLY A 32 -9.17 7.45 -13.64
N ASP A 33 -8.70 8.61 -13.15
CA ASP A 33 -7.74 9.43 -13.88
C ASP A 33 -6.35 8.74 -13.95
N LYS A 34 -5.97 8.36 -15.17
CA LYS A 34 -4.70 7.68 -15.46
C LYS A 34 -3.47 8.51 -15.09
N THR A 35 -3.58 9.84 -15.08
CA THR A 35 -2.45 10.72 -14.77
C THR A 35 -2.05 10.64 -13.30
N ILE A 36 -3.02 10.41 -12.40
CA ILE A 36 -2.81 10.27 -10.95
C ILE A 36 -2.77 8.80 -10.51
N PHE A 37 -3.03 7.85 -11.41
CA PHE A 37 -3.09 6.42 -11.05
C PHE A 37 -1.79 5.95 -10.41
N LYS A 38 -0.62 6.29 -10.97
CA LYS A 38 0.68 5.88 -10.41
C LYS A 38 0.91 6.42 -9.00
N SER A 39 0.60 7.70 -8.76
CA SER A 39 0.79 8.31 -7.44
C SER A 39 -0.17 7.72 -6.41
N TRP A 40 -1.44 7.51 -6.78
CA TRP A 40 -2.41 6.83 -5.94
C TRP A 40 -1.99 5.37 -5.64
N HIS A 41 -1.56 4.63 -6.65
CA HIS A 41 -1.11 3.23 -6.54
C HIS A 41 0.07 3.08 -5.56
N THR A 42 1.09 3.93 -5.68
CA THR A 42 2.21 3.95 -4.73
C THR A 42 1.75 4.31 -3.32
N ALA A 43 0.84 5.28 -3.18
CA ALA A 43 0.33 5.71 -1.88
C ALA A 43 -0.46 4.60 -1.17
N ILE A 44 -1.34 3.89 -1.89
CA ILE A 44 -2.14 2.81 -1.31
C ILE A 44 -1.28 1.60 -0.94
N ILE A 45 -0.27 1.25 -1.74
CA ILE A 45 0.71 0.19 -1.39
C ILE A 45 1.48 0.58 -0.12
N SER A 46 2.01 1.81 -0.05
CA SER A 46 2.73 2.30 1.12
C SER A 46 1.86 2.24 2.37
N LYS A 47 0.58 2.61 2.24
CA LYS A 47 -0.40 2.58 3.32
C LYS A 47 -0.71 1.16 3.78
N LEU A 48 -0.99 0.23 2.86
CA LEU A 48 -1.23 -1.17 3.19
C LEU A 48 -0.01 -1.81 3.85
N ASN A 49 1.20 -1.53 3.38
CA ASN A 49 2.42 -2.05 4.00
C ASN A 49 2.66 -1.49 5.41
N SER A 50 2.47 -0.17 5.59
CA SER A 50 2.76 0.51 6.87
C SER A 50 1.72 0.21 7.95
N ASP A 51 0.45 0.10 7.55
CA ASP A 51 -0.68 -0.02 8.47
C ASP A 51 -1.36 -1.40 8.39
N SER A 52 -0.74 -2.39 7.74
CA SER A 52 -1.27 -3.77 7.61
C SER A 52 -1.73 -4.35 8.95
N ALA A 53 -0.90 -4.23 9.99
CA ALA A 53 -1.21 -4.70 11.34
C ALA A 53 -2.38 -3.95 12.01
N PHE A 54 -2.69 -2.73 11.57
CA PHE A 54 -3.80 -1.93 12.08
C PHE A 54 -5.09 -2.15 11.29
N ILE A 55 -4.99 -2.27 9.96
CA ILE A 55 -6.13 -2.49 9.06
C ILE A 55 -6.68 -3.91 9.27
N GLY A 56 -5.78 -4.88 9.50
CA GLY A 56 -6.12 -6.25 9.84
C GLY A 56 -5.90 -7.22 8.68
N ASN A 57 -6.80 -8.18 8.53
CA ASN A 57 -6.64 -9.27 7.56
C ASN A 57 -6.85 -8.79 6.10
N TYR A 58 -6.62 -9.68 5.13
CA TYR A 58 -6.72 -9.34 3.71
C TYR A 58 -8.12 -8.84 3.32
N GLU A 59 -9.19 -9.40 3.87
CA GLU A 59 -10.55 -8.90 3.65
C GLU A 59 -10.72 -7.45 4.09
N GLN A 60 -10.25 -7.11 5.28
CA GLN A 60 -10.29 -5.74 5.80
C GLN A 60 -9.43 -4.79 4.96
N GLN A 61 -8.26 -5.25 4.49
CA GLN A 61 -7.40 -4.49 3.60
C GLN A 61 -8.04 -4.25 2.22
N SER A 62 -8.74 -5.25 1.68
CA SER A 62 -9.51 -5.12 0.44
C SER A 62 -10.70 -4.17 0.61
N CYS A 63 -11.45 -4.26 1.71
CA CYS A 63 -12.54 -3.33 2.02
C CYS A 63 -12.02 -1.90 2.12
N TYR A 64 -10.94 -1.70 2.88
CA TYR A 64 -10.27 -0.40 3.00
C TYR A 64 -9.87 0.15 1.64
N MET A 65 -9.23 -0.66 0.79
CA MET A 65 -8.85 -0.23 -0.55
C MET A 65 -10.07 0.12 -1.40
N ASN A 66 -11.14 -0.66 -1.31
CA ASN A 66 -12.39 -0.39 -2.02
C ASN A 66 -13.01 0.96 -1.60
N GLU A 67 -12.89 1.37 -0.33
CA GLU A 67 -13.32 2.69 0.15
C GLU A 67 -12.50 3.84 -0.44
N THR A 68 -11.24 3.59 -0.82
CA THR A 68 -10.39 4.57 -1.52
C THR A 68 -10.69 4.70 -3.02
N LEU A 69 -11.69 3.98 -3.53
CA LEU A 69 -12.12 4.04 -4.92
C LEU A 69 -13.43 4.84 -5.05
N SER A 70 -13.52 5.65 -6.10
CA SER A 70 -14.80 6.28 -6.46
C SER A 70 -15.86 5.24 -6.79
N MET A 71 -17.13 5.60 -6.66
CA MET A 71 -18.26 4.70 -6.94
C MET A 71 -18.19 4.08 -8.35
N LYS A 72 -17.75 4.85 -9.35
CA LYS A 72 -17.60 4.39 -10.73
C LYS A 72 -16.55 3.28 -10.85
N ILE A 73 -15.41 3.44 -10.17
CA ILE A 73 -14.34 2.43 -10.17
C ILE A 73 -14.77 1.20 -9.37
N ARG A 74 -15.43 1.40 -8.23
CA ARG A 74 -16.02 0.29 -7.45
C ARG A 74 -16.98 -0.57 -8.26
N GLN A 75 -17.86 0.04 -9.05
CA GLN A 75 -18.79 -0.70 -9.92
C GLN A 75 -18.06 -1.52 -10.99
N ARG A 76 -17.01 -0.96 -11.60
CA ARG A 76 -16.20 -1.67 -12.59
C ARG A 76 -15.47 -2.86 -11.98
N VAL A 77 -14.88 -2.66 -10.79
CA VAL A 77 -14.18 -3.70 -10.04
C VAL A 77 -15.15 -4.77 -9.53
N ALA A 78 -16.35 -4.41 -9.11
CA ALA A 78 -17.37 -5.35 -8.66
C ALA A 78 -17.77 -6.35 -9.74
N LEU A 79 -17.82 -5.93 -11.01
CA LEU A 79 -18.08 -6.84 -12.13
C LEU A 79 -16.96 -7.88 -12.32
N GLU A 80 -15.71 -7.52 -12.04
CA GLU A 80 -14.59 -8.48 -12.05
C GLU A 80 -14.72 -9.51 -10.92
N TYR A 81 -15.10 -9.06 -9.72
CA TYR A 81 -15.34 -9.95 -8.58
C TYR A 81 -16.55 -10.89 -8.80
N ILE A 82 -17.56 -10.45 -9.55
CA ILE A 82 -18.75 -11.26 -9.88
C ILE A 82 -18.45 -12.26 -11.01
N ASN A 83 -17.62 -11.88 -11.99
CA ASN A 83 -17.35 -12.70 -13.18
C ASN A 83 -16.08 -13.56 -13.07
N GLY A 84 -15.24 -13.34 -12.06
CA GLY A 84 -13.99 -14.05 -11.81
C GLY A 84 -14.01 -14.94 -10.56
N SER A 85 -12.93 -15.68 -10.33
CA SER A 85 -12.71 -16.46 -9.10
C SER A 85 -12.79 -15.51 -7.90
N ALA A 86 -13.86 -15.62 -7.11
CA ALA A 86 -14.10 -14.90 -5.86
C ALA A 86 -13.07 -15.23 -4.75
N VAL A 87 -11.86 -15.67 -5.10
CA VAL A 87 -10.99 -16.43 -4.22
C VAL A 87 -9.86 -15.55 -3.75
N ASN A 88 -10.04 -15.09 -2.52
CA ASN A 88 -9.18 -14.23 -1.72
C ASN A 88 -9.37 -12.76 -2.07
N TYR A 89 -10.00 -12.05 -1.14
CA TYR A 89 -9.88 -10.62 -0.89
C TYR A 89 -8.42 -10.19 -0.67
N ASN A 90 -7.50 -10.62 -1.53
CA ASN A 90 -6.11 -10.25 -1.49
C ASN A 90 -6.01 -8.90 -2.22
N PRO A 91 -5.61 -7.83 -1.52
CA PRO A 91 -5.47 -6.51 -2.13
C PRO A 91 -4.50 -6.50 -3.32
N ALA A 92 -3.53 -7.44 -3.37
CA ALA A 92 -2.61 -7.55 -4.49
C ALA A 92 -3.30 -7.80 -5.83
N TYR A 93 -4.32 -8.68 -5.89
CA TYR A 93 -5.02 -8.98 -7.15
C TYR A 93 -5.80 -7.78 -7.68
N LEU A 94 -6.42 -7.01 -6.78
CA LEU A 94 -7.14 -5.82 -7.19
C LEU A 94 -6.18 -4.71 -7.65
N LEU A 95 -5.01 -4.58 -7.03
CA LEU A 95 -3.98 -3.65 -7.50
C LEU A 95 -3.46 -4.03 -8.89
N GLU A 96 -3.15 -5.31 -9.13
CA GLU A 96 -2.72 -5.81 -10.44
C GLU A 96 -3.78 -5.57 -11.53
N TYR A 97 -5.04 -5.81 -11.21
CA TYR A 97 -6.15 -5.53 -12.11
C TYR A 97 -6.24 -4.05 -12.48
N LEU A 98 -6.17 -3.16 -11.49
CA LEU A 98 -6.19 -1.72 -11.73
C LEU A 98 -4.95 -1.27 -12.50
N GLU A 99 -3.79 -1.84 -12.23
CA GLU A 99 -2.56 -1.57 -12.97
C GLU A 99 -2.69 -1.94 -14.45
N ARG A 100 -3.32 -3.07 -14.78
CA ARG A 100 -3.57 -3.46 -16.17
C ARG A 100 -4.45 -2.47 -16.93
N ILE A 101 -5.41 -1.81 -16.25
CA ILE A 101 -6.39 -0.92 -16.89
C ILE A 101 -5.88 0.53 -16.96
N TYR A 102 -5.22 0.97 -15.90
CA TYR A 102 -4.88 2.37 -15.69
C TYR A 102 -3.38 2.65 -15.79
N SER A 103 -2.51 1.63 -15.84
CA SER A 103 -1.13 1.86 -16.25
C SER A 103 -1.11 2.29 -17.72
N ASP A 104 -0.42 3.40 -17.96
CA ASP A 104 -0.15 3.87 -19.30
C ASP A 104 1.02 3.05 -19.84
N ALA A 105 0.74 1.87 -20.42
CA ALA A 105 1.73 1.03 -21.08
C ALA A 105 2.55 1.83 -22.14
N LYS A 106 1.95 2.89 -22.71
CA LYS A 106 2.60 3.80 -23.66
C LYS A 106 3.48 4.87 -22.99
N ALA A 107 3.29 5.22 -21.72
CA ALA A 107 4.15 6.18 -21.01
C ALA A 107 5.47 5.53 -20.60
N ALA A 108 5.45 4.24 -20.22
CA ALA A 108 6.67 3.48 -19.99
C ALA A 108 7.50 3.34 -21.28
N ASP A 109 6.85 3.08 -22.42
CA ASP A 109 7.49 3.00 -23.74
C ASP A 109 8.01 4.36 -24.23
N ARG A 110 7.22 5.44 -24.07
CA ARG A 110 7.66 6.82 -24.37
C ARG A 110 8.84 7.27 -23.51
N ALA A 111 8.88 6.94 -22.23
CA ALA A 111 10.04 7.21 -21.37
C ALA A 111 11.30 6.44 -21.82
N ARG A 112 11.12 5.26 -22.42
CA ARG A 112 12.20 4.45 -23.00
C ARG A 112 12.72 5.02 -24.32
N ILE A 113 11.84 5.63 -25.12
CA ILE A 113 12.18 6.26 -26.40
C ILE A 113 12.75 7.68 -26.19
N SER A 114 12.30 8.41 -25.15
CA SER A 114 12.75 9.77 -24.86
C SER A 114 14.10 9.86 -24.14
N TRP A 115 14.72 8.74 -23.76
CA TRP A 115 16.10 8.68 -23.29
C TRP A 115 17.01 8.13 -24.39
N THR A 116 17.04 8.84 -25.52
CA THR A 116 18.21 8.79 -26.40
C THR A 116 19.10 9.94 -25.94
N PRO A 117 20.32 9.71 -25.43
CA PRO A 117 21.27 10.79 -25.23
C PRO A 117 21.75 11.25 -26.62
N GLU A 118 20.94 12.08 -27.27
CA GLU A 118 21.40 12.90 -28.38
C GLU A 118 22.33 13.97 -27.80
N GLY A 119 23.56 13.99 -28.29
CA GLY A 119 24.52 15.05 -28.00
C GLY A 119 25.87 14.55 -27.50
N LYS A 120 26.68 14.02 -28.42
CA LYS A 120 28.03 14.57 -28.62
C LYS A 120 28.30 14.67 -30.12
N GLU A 121 28.04 15.87 -30.63
CA GLU A 121 28.60 16.40 -31.86
C GLU A 121 30.11 16.63 -31.72
N THR A 122 30.80 16.55 -32.87
CA THR A 122 32.09 17.15 -33.23
C THR A 122 33.37 16.64 -32.56
N ALA A 123 34.19 15.89 -33.32
CA ALA A 123 35.30 16.43 -34.12
C ALA A 123 35.75 15.41 -35.17
#